data_AF-A0A937N957-F1
#
_entry.id   AF-A0A937N957-F1
#
_cell.length_a   1.000
_cell.length_b   1.000
_cell.length_c   1.000
_cell.angle_alpha   90.00
_cell.angle_beta   90.00
_cell.angle_gamma   90.00
#
_symmetry.space_group_name_H-M   'P 1'
#
loop_
_entity.id
_entity.type
_entity.pdbx_description
1 polymer ?
#
loop_
_entity_poly.entity_id
_entity_poly.type
_entity_poly.pdbx_seq_one_letter_code
_entity_poly.pdbx_strand_id
1 'polypeptide(L)'
;MNGNGATRYVVALLLLAGGVAVGLRYRSRHNSHDGRDEAVWRLTYDIEGETGRPGSKFHVAFPQDTRNCRVYRNDLRQSNLRTSPAERSGSETREVVAVVEKRGECRLTVRFDLQLDATSDRQADSPTAVPQPQALARYLASAGGIEVESVAIRDTAAEFEPESISPNTLATRVFEFCRSKIEADDDDAPITAAKALAEGEARPLGRARLMVALCRAAHLPARLMAGFQIREDRSHRPSVWVEVLLDEQWTPFDPTAGHARRLPYNYLSVRSDAADVVLNDNLEELETRYAIVRLPGAPQGMTWATRRPMDILDLTRLPLEMHEVLSLILLMPLGALVTCIFRNVIGIRTSGTFTPTLLALSFVFADWWTGLLVLSAVVVLGLLTRNLLDRLKLLMLPRLSVMLTLVVLCLVFGISLLDYLNLTPGAHSVLLPMVILTMMVERFYVTSQEDGVQFALQLLAGTLLVGVCCYLLLRWETVAQLLFRYPELHFFTVASMILIGRYTGYQLLEPWRFRDMIGGEH
;
A
#
# COMPACT_ATOMS: atom_id res chain seq x y z
N MET A 1 -14.37 -4.92 53.87
CA MET A 1 -15.03 -4.96 52.54
C MET A 1 -14.07 -5.57 51.52
N ASN A 2 -14.49 -6.65 50.87
CA ASN A 2 -13.64 -7.63 50.17
C ASN A 2 -13.09 -7.12 48.82
N GLY A 3 -12.08 -6.26 48.85
CA GLY A 3 -11.36 -5.82 47.63
C GLY A 3 -10.79 -6.99 46.80
N ASN A 4 -10.39 -8.09 47.46
CA ASN A 4 -9.92 -9.30 46.77
C ASN A 4 -10.97 -9.97 45.90
N GLY A 5 -12.24 -9.98 46.35
CA GLY A 5 -13.34 -10.58 45.61
C GLY A 5 -13.71 -9.74 44.40
N ALA A 6 -13.92 -8.43 44.60
CA ALA A 6 -14.34 -7.52 43.54
C ALA A 6 -13.39 -7.54 42.33
N THR A 7 -12.07 -7.53 42.53
CA THR A 7 -11.16 -7.56 41.38
C THR A 7 -11.15 -8.90 40.65
N ARG A 8 -11.30 -10.03 41.36
CA ARG A 8 -11.39 -11.35 40.70
C ARG A 8 -12.61 -11.42 39.79
N TYR A 9 -13.74 -10.84 40.23
CA TYR A 9 -14.94 -10.71 39.39
C TYR A 9 -14.71 -9.81 38.17
N VAL A 10 -14.04 -8.67 38.34
CA VAL A 10 -13.73 -7.77 37.21
C VAL A 10 -12.81 -8.46 36.19
N VAL A 11 -11.76 -9.15 36.64
CA VAL A 11 -10.85 -9.89 35.74
C VAL A 11 -11.61 -11.00 35.01
N ALA A 12 -12.43 -11.79 35.72
CA ALA A 12 -13.23 -12.84 35.10
C ALA A 12 -14.23 -12.29 34.07
N LEU A 13 -14.87 -11.16 34.36
CA LEU A 13 -15.79 -10.50 33.44
C LEU A 13 -15.08 -9.99 32.18
N LEU A 14 -13.88 -9.42 32.30
CA LEU A 14 -13.08 -8.98 31.15
C LEU A 14 -12.64 -10.16 30.27
N LEU A 15 -12.21 -11.27 30.88
CA LEU A 15 -11.82 -12.47 30.15
C LEU A 15 -13.03 -13.11 29.42
N LEU A 16 -14.19 -13.16 30.08
CA LEU A 16 -15.43 -13.63 29.45
C LEU A 16 -15.87 -12.72 28.30
N ALA A 17 -15.88 -11.40 28.51
CA ALA A 17 -16.23 -10.44 27.46
C ALA A 17 -15.28 -10.54 26.25
N GLY A 18 -13.97 -10.61 26.50
CA GLY A 18 -12.96 -10.82 25.46
C GLY A 18 -13.15 -12.15 24.72
N GLY A 19 -13.35 -13.25 25.44
CA GLY A 19 -13.57 -14.57 24.85
C GLY A 19 -14.85 -14.65 24.01
N VAL A 20 -15.96 -14.08 24.50
CA VAL A 20 -17.23 -14.02 23.75
C VAL A 20 -17.08 -13.15 22.50
N ALA A 21 -16.43 -11.99 22.59
CA ALA A 21 -16.26 -11.10 21.45
C ALA A 21 -15.35 -11.70 20.37
N VAL A 22 -14.21 -12.30 20.78
CA VAL A 22 -13.32 -13.04 19.88
C VAL A 22 -14.06 -14.23 19.27
N GLY A 23 -14.83 -14.99 20.05
CA GLY A 23 -15.59 -16.14 19.57
C GLY A 23 -16.69 -15.78 18.57
N LEU A 24 -17.46 -14.71 18.83
CA LEU A 24 -18.47 -14.19 17.92
C LEU A 24 -17.86 -13.74 16.59
N ARG A 25 -16.70 -13.06 16.65
CA ARG A 25 -15.98 -12.59 15.46
C ARG A 25 -15.31 -13.72 14.70
N TYR A 26 -14.72 -14.69 15.40
CA TYR A 26 -14.17 -15.91 14.81
C TYR A 26 -15.27 -16.67 14.06
N ARG A 27 -16.44 -16.88 14.68
CA ARG A 27 -17.59 -17.54 14.04
C ARG A 27 -18.15 -16.73 12.87
N SER A 28 -18.22 -15.41 12.99
CA SER A 28 -18.65 -14.54 11.88
C SER A 28 -17.70 -14.60 10.69
N ARG A 29 -16.39 -14.76 10.89
CA ARG A 29 -15.42 -14.90 9.81
C ARG A 29 -15.38 -16.32 9.23
N HIS A 30 -15.50 -17.33 10.09
CA HIS A 30 -15.49 -18.73 9.66
C HIS A 30 -16.74 -19.08 8.85
N ASN A 31 -17.93 -18.58 9.23
CA ASN A 31 -19.15 -18.73 8.43
C ASN A 31 -19.11 -17.97 7.10
N SER A 32 -18.26 -16.95 6.96
CA SER A 32 -18.02 -16.26 5.68
C SER A 32 -16.99 -16.97 4.81
N HIS A 33 -16.29 -17.98 5.32
CA HIS A 33 -15.31 -18.75 4.57
C HIS A 33 -15.95 -19.81 3.66
N ASP A 34 -17.26 -20.06 3.83
CA ASP A 34 -18.01 -21.12 3.16
C ASP A 34 -18.85 -20.63 1.96
N GLY A 35 -18.51 -19.46 1.38
CA GLY A 35 -19.30 -18.89 0.30
C GLY A 35 -18.56 -17.86 -0.57
N ARG A 36 -18.03 -18.36 -1.69
CA ARG A 36 -17.59 -17.66 -2.93
C ARG A 36 -16.18 -17.04 -2.92
N ASP A 37 -15.38 -17.51 -3.88
CA ASP A 37 -14.04 -17.04 -4.28
C ASP A 37 -14.05 -15.56 -4.77
N GLU A 38 -14.35 -14.60 -3.90
CA GLU A 38 -14.07 -13.18 -4.18
C GLU A 38 -12.58 -12.93 -4.00
N ALA A 39 -11.81 -13.11 -5.07
CA ALA A 39 -10.38 -12.82 -5.09
C ALA A 39 -10.18 -11.31 -5.29
N VAL A 40 -9.49 -10.67 -4.34
CA VAL A 40 -9.09 -9.27 -4.46
C VAL A 40 -7.65 -9.19 -4.95
N TRP A 41 -7.44 -8.31 -5.90
CA TRP A 41 -6.18 -8.15 -6.62
C TRP A 41 -5.73 -6.70 -6.54
N ARG A 42 -4.42 -6.48 -6.48
CA ARG A 42 -3.82 -5.16 -6.62
C ARG A 42 -3.08 -5.09 -7.94
N LEU A 43 -3.47 -4.15 -8.77
CA LEU A 43 -2.77 -3.76 -9.99
C LEU A 43 -2.01 -2.47 -9.71
N THR A 44 -0.69 -2.50 -9.83
CA THR A 44 0.20 -1.35 -9.61
C THR A 44 0.85 -0.96 -10.91
N TYR A 45 0.76 0.32 -11.26
CA TYR A 45 1.50 0.95 -12.34
C TYR A 45 2.64 1.72 -11.70
N ASP A 46 3.87 1.41 -12.10
CA ASP A 46 5.05 2.18 -11.73
C ASP A 46 5.63 2.78 -13.01
N ILE A 47 5.60 4.10 -13.09
CA ILE A 47 5.95 4.86 -14.28
C ILE A 47 7.08 5.78 -13.90
N GLU A 48 8.22 5.61 -14.55
CA GLU A 48 9.43 6.41 -14.37
C GLU A 48 9.75 7.09 -15.68
N GLY A 49 10.15 8.36 -15.63
CA GLY A 49 10.54 9.06 -16.83
C GLY A 49 11.47 10.23 -16.56
N GLU A 50 12.21 10.62 -17.59
CA GLU A 50 13.13 11.74 -17.55
C GLU A 50 12.75 12.79 -18.60
N THR A 51 12.89 14.07 -18.24
CA THR A 51 12.71 15.16 -19.20
C THR A 51 13.62 16.34 -18.92
N GLY A 52 14.24 16.87 -19.99
CA GLY A 52 14.95 18.13 -19.99
C GLY A 52 14.04 19.37 -20.06
N ARG A 53 12.72 19.21 -20.24
CA ARG A 53 11.76 20.32 -20.41
C ARG A 53 10.61 20.26 -19.40
N PRO A 54 10.41 21.32 -18.58
CA PRO A 54 9.22 21.40 -17.73
C PRO A 54 7.97 21.56 -18.62
N GLY A 55 6.87 20.92 -18.22
CA GLY A 55 5.61 20.92 -18.97
C GLY A 55 5.40 19.74 -19.92
N SER A 56 6.35 18.80 -20.01
CA SER A 56 6.15 17.51 -20.70
C SER A 56 4.95 16.76 -20.10
N LYS A 57 4.20 16.06 -20.95
CA LYS A 57 2.95 15.38 -20.55
C LYS A 57 2.96 13.92 -20.98
N PHE A 58 2.26 13.11 -20.20
CA PHE A 58 1.89 11.75 -20.57
C PHE A 58 0.50 11.41 -20.04
N HIS A 59 -0.18 10.50 -20.72
CA HIS A 59 -1.55 10.10 -20.44
C HIS A 59 -1.58 8.68 -19.88
N VAL A 60 -2.15 8.49 -18.69
CA VAL A 60 -2.26 7.19 -18.02
C VAL A 60 -3.70 6.73 -18.03
N ALA A 61 -4.00 5.63 -18.72
CA ALA A 61 -5.34 5.06 -18.74
C ALA A 61 -5.65 4.26 -17.47
N PHE A 62 -6.86 4.43 -16.95
CA PHE A 62 -7.34 3.75 -15.74
C PHE A 62 -8.20 2.55 -16.13
N PRO A 63 -8.13 1.45 -15.36
CA PRO A 63 -8.98 0.29 -15.59
C PRO A 63 -10.46 0.65 -15.49
N GLN A 64 -11.26 0.03 -16.34
CA GLN A 64 -12.70 0.19 -16.39
C GLN A 64 -13.40 -0.96 -15.65
N ASP A 65 -14.59 -0.68 -15.11
CA ASP A 65 -15.43 -1.73 -14.55
C ASP A 65 -15.92 -2.63 -15.68
N THR A 66 -15.80 -3.94 -15.48
CA THR A 66 -16.27 -4.98 -16.42
C THR A 66 -17.32 -5.85 -15.72
N ARG A 67 -17.92 -6.77 -16.48
CA ARG A 67 -18.92 -7.71 -15.96
C ARG A 67 -18.41 -8.55 -14.76
N ASN A 68 -17.11 -8.84 -14.75
CA ASN A 68 -16.48 -9.77 -13.80
C ASN A 68 -15.43 -9.11 -12.90
N CYS A 69 -15.08 -7.85 -13.15
CA CYS A 69 -14.09 -7.12 -12.36
C CYS A 69 -14.56 -5.71 -12.05
N ARG A 70 -14.49 -5.31 -10.77
CA ARG A 70 -14.80 -3.95 -10.32
C ARG A 70 -13.59 -3.30 -9.68
N VAL A 71 -13.30 -2.07 -10.10
CA VAL A 71 -12.29 -1.20 -9.49
C VAL A 71 -12.95 -0.45 -8.34
N TYR A 72 -12.64 -0.82 -7.09
CA TYR A 72 -13.30 -0.19 -5.93
C TYR A 72 -12.43 0.86 -5.24
N ARG A 73 -11.14 0.87 -5.51
CA ARG A 73 -10.21 1.86 -4.96
C ARG A 73 -9.09 2.14 -5.96
N ASN A 74 -8.74 3.41 -6.07
CA ASN A 74 -7.49 3.84 -6.67
C ASN A 74 -6.72 4.74 -5.69
N ASP A 75 -5.40 4.66 -5.75
CA ASP A 75 -4.46 5.50 -5.01
C ASP A 75 -3.40 5.98 -6.00
N LEU A 76 -3.04 7.26 -5.93
CA LEU A 76 -2.09 7.86 -6.85
C LEU A 76 -1.03 8.61 -6.05
N ARG A 77 0.24 8.20 -6.22
CA ARG A 77 1.40 8.84 -5.63
C ARG A 77 2.27 9.40 -6.75
N GLN A 78 2.68 10.65 -6.59
CA GLN A 78 3.40 11.37 -7.62
C GLN A 78 4.59 12.12 -7.03
N SER A 79 5.70 12.16 -7.78
CA SER A 79 6.89 12.94 -7.47
C SER A 79 7.28 13.76 -8.70
N ASN A 80 7.48 15.06 -8.52
CA ASN A 80 7.80 16.02 -9.59
C ASN A 80 6.74 16.09 -10.71
N LEU A 81 5.47 15.85 -10.38
CA LEU A 81 4.35 15.80 -11.33
C LEU A 81 3.12 16.50 -10.76
N ARG A 82 2.32 17.04 -11.68
CA ARG A 82 0.96 17.51 -11.44
C ARG A 82 -0.02 16.71 -12.29
N THR A 83 -0.94 16.00 -11.65
CA THR A 83 -1.99 15.24 -12.34
C THR A 83 -3.32 15.98 -12.41
N SER A 84 -4.01 15.85 -13.54
CA SER A 84 -5.43 16.21 -13.67
C SER A 84 -6.34 15.17 -13.00
N PRO A 85 -7.60 15.51 -12.69
CA PRO A 85 -8.63 14.51 -12.40
C PRO A 85 -8.73 13.51 -13.56
N ALA A 86 -9.13 12.27 -13.25
CA ALA A 86 -9.35 11.25 -14.27
C ALA A 86 -10.62 11.58 -15.07
N GLU A 87 -10.47 11.99 -16.32
CA GLU A 87 -11.57 12.36 -17.22
C GLU A 87 -11.77 11.28 -18.29
N ARG A 88 -13.01 11.15 -18.79
CA ARG A 88 -13.30 10.29 -19.93
C ARG A 88 -12.91 11.02 -21.21
N SER A 89 -11.90 10.51 -21.89
CA SER A 89 -11.52 10.97 -23.23
C SER A 89 -12.63 10.63 -24.24
N GLY A 90 -12.57 11.24 -25.43
CA GLY A 90 -13.53 11.00 -26.51
C GLY A 90 -13.61 9.54 -27.00
N SER A 91 -12.67 8.68 -26.59
CA SER A 91 -12.68 7.23 -26.83
C SER A 91 -13.37 6.43 -25.71
N GLU A 92 -14.00 7.07 -24.72
CA GLU A 92 -14.54 6.46 -23.49
C GLU A 92 -13.48 5.92 -22.51
N THR A 93 -12.19 6.07 -22.82
CA THR A 93 -11.09 5.75 -21.89
C THR A 93 -11.07 6.76 -20.76
N ARG A 94 -11.06 6.29 -19.51
CA ARG A 94 -10.74 7.13 -18.35
C ARG A 94 -9.24 7.29 -18.27
N GLU A 95 -8.74 8.52 -18.34
CA GLU A 95 -7.31 8.78 -18.26
C GLU A 95 -6.98 9.96 -17.37
N VAL A 96 -5.78 9.90 -16.79
CA VAL A 96 -5.17 10.99 -16.03
C VAL A 96 -4.03 11.56 -16.86
N VAL A 97 -4.04 12.88 -17.02
CA VAL A 97 -2.93 13.60 -17.66
C VAL A 97 -1.95 14.01 -16.57
N ALA A 98 -0.73 13.50 -16.66
CA ALA A 98 0.36 13.88 -15.77
C ALA A 98 1.27 14.89 -16.49
N VAL A 99 1.54 16.01 -15.83
CA VAL A 99 2.38 17.10 -16.35
C VAL A 99 3.61 17.26 -15.46
N VAL A 100 4.80 17.26 -16.04
CA VAL A 100 6.06 17.42 -15.31
C VAL A 100 6.26 18.87 -14.87
N GLU A 101 6.53 19.08 -13.58
CA GLU A 101 6.68 20.43 -13.01
C GLU A 101 8.08 21.00 -13.15
N LYS A 102 9.12 20.20 -12.86
CA LYS A 102 10.53 20.61 -12.92
C LYS A 102 11.36 19.65 -13.78
N ARG A 103 12.47 20.15 -14.32
CA ARG A 103 13.44 19.32 -15.06
C ARG A 103 14.01 18.21 -14.17
N GLY A 104 14.27 17.05 -14.77
CA GLY A 104 14.83 15.88 -14.11
C GLY A 104 13.87 14.69 -14.07
N GLU A 105 14.16 13.74 -13.21
CA GLU A 105 13.38 12.51 -13.04
C GLU A 105 11.97 12.82 -12.50
N CYS A 106 11.00 12.07 -13.00
CA CYS A 106 9.62 12.06 -12.52
C CYS A 106 9.15 10.62 -12.31
N ARG A 107 8.35 10.41 -11.26
CA ARG A 107 7.79 9.09 -10.94
C ARG A 107 6.31 9.21 -10.61
N LEU A 108 5.51 8.35 -11.22
CA LEU A 108 4.09 8.20 -10.94
C LEU A 108 3.78 6.74 -10.60
N THR A 109 3.31 6.52 -9.39
CA THR A 109 2.85 5.20 -8.96
C THR A 109 1.33 5.23 -8.76
N VAL A 110 0.60 4.43 -9.52
CA VAL A 110 -0.86 4.32 -9.41
C VAL A 110 -1.24 2.91 -8.98
N ARG A 111 -2.06 2.77 -7.94
CA ARG A 111 -2.50 1.48 -7.40
C ARG A 111 -4.00 1.35 -7.54
N PHE A 112 -4.45 0.25 -8.12
CA PHE A 112 -5.85 -0.12 -8.25
C PHE A 112 -6.10 -1.37 -7.45
N ASP A 113 -7.06 -1.32 -6.52
CA ASP A 113 -7.57 -2.52 -5.88
C ASP A 113 -8.83 -2.98 -6.63
N LEU A 114 -8.80 -4.23 -7.08
CA LEU A 114 -9.74 -4.87 -7.97
C LEU A 114 -10.44 -6.01 -7.24
N GLN A 115 -11.74 -6.13 -7.44
CA GLN A 115 -12.52 -7.29 -6.98
C GLN A 115 -12.94 -8.12 -8.19
N LEU A 116 -12.47 -9.36 -8.25
CA LEU A 116 -12.78 -10.31 -9.32
C LEU A 116 -13.87 -11.27 -8.83
N ASP A 117 -14.95 -11.40 -9.59
CA ASP A 117 -16.06 -12.33 -9.31
C ASP A 117 -16.24 -13.28 -10.50
N ALA A 118 -15.74 -14.51 -10.32
CA ALA A 118 -15.77 -15.57 -11.34
C ALA A 118 -17.20 -16.08 -11.60
N THR A 119 -18.15 -15.85 -10.69
CA THR A 119 -19.53 -16.37 -10.75
C THR A 119 -20.58 -15.31 -11.07
N SER A 120 -20.13 -14.06 -11.23
CA SER A 120 -20.97 -12.92 -11.54
C SER A 120 -21.73 -13.12 -12.86
N ASP A 121 -23.03 -13.43 -12.74
CA ASP A 121 -24.02 -13.16 -13.78
C ASP A 121 -24.55 -11.73 -13.67
N ARG A 122 -23.75 -10.81 -13.10
CA ARG A 122 -24.13 -9.39 -13.04
C ARG A 122 -24.20 -8.88 -14.47
N GLN A 123 -25.26 -8.13 -14.74
CA GLN A 123 -25.31 -7.21 -15.87
C GLN A 123 -24.22 -6.17 -15.60
N ALA A 124 -23.23 -6.03 -16.50
CA ALA A 124 -22.25 -4.96 -16.35
C ALA A 124 -23.01 -3.64 -16.20
N ASP A 125 -22.75 -2.90 -15.12
CA ASP A 125 -23.27 -1.54 -14.95
C ASP A 125 -22.58 -0.67 -16.02
N SER A 126 -23.20 -0.63 -17.19
CA SER A 126 -22.88 0.07 -18.45
C SER A 126 -22.69 -0.93 -19.59
N PRO A 127 -23.72 -1.20 -20.43
CA PRO A 127 -23.42 -1.42 -21.84
C PRO A 127 -22.54 -0.26 -22.28
N THR A 128 -21.38 -0.53 -22.88
CA THR A 128 -20.63 0.52 -23.56
C THR A 128 -21.59 1.13 -24.55
N ALA A 129 -21.99 2.38 -24.30
CA ALA A 129 -23.07 3.00 -25.05
C ALA A 129 -22.70 2.95 -26.53
N VAL A 130 -23.69 2.67 -27.40
CA VAL A 130 -23.45 2.78 -28.84
C VAL A 130 -22.93 4.19 -29.09
N PRO A 131 -21.73 4.33 -29.68
CA PRO A 131 -21.16 5.65 -29.90
C PRO A 131 -22.10 6.49 -30.75
N GLN A 132 -22.15 7.80 -30.51
CA GLN A 132 -22.86 8.71 -31.41
C GLN A 132 -22.37 8.51 -32.86
N PRO A 133 -23.20 8.74 -33.90
CA PRO A 133 -22.82 8.47 -35.30
C PRO A 133 -21.50 9.12 -35.74
N GLN A 134 -21.16 10.31 -35.21
CA GLN A 134 -19.87 10.98 -35.46
C GLN A 134 -18.67 10.23 -34.86
N ALA A 135 -18.85 9.57 -33.72
CA ALA A 135 -17.81 8.75 -33.11
C ALA A 135 -17.63 7.40 -33.84
N LEU A 136 -18.65 6.93 -34.57
CA LEU A 136 -18.57 5.70 -35.37
C LEU A 136 -17.57 5.83 -36.53
N ALA A 137 -17.47 7.01 -37.16
CA ALA A 137 -16.55 7.26 -38.26
C ALA A 137 -15.08 7.04 -37.87
N ARG A 138 -14.71 7.36 -36.62
CA ARG A 138 -13.37 7.07 -36.07
C ARG A 138 -13.04 5.58 -36.07
N TYR A 139 -14.04 4.74 -35.81
CA TYR A 139 -13.89 3.28 -35.76
C TYR A 139 -13.96 2.61 -37.13
N LEU A 140 -14.08 3.38 -38.22
CA LEU A 140 -13.99 2.94 -39.61
C LEU A 140 -12.74 3.50 -40.32
N ALA A 141 -12.14 4.57 -39.79
CA ALA A 141 -10.98 5.23 -40.37
C ALA A 141 -9.66 4.48 -40.10
N SER A 142 -8.62 4.80 -40.87
CA SER A 142 -7.25 4.38 -40.59
C SER A 142 -6.71 5.03 -39.31
N ALA A 143 -5.83 4.32 -38.61
CA ALA A 143 -5.16 4.79 -37.40
C ALA A 143 -3.71 4.29 -37.35
N GLY A 144 -2.94 4.68 -36.32
CA GLY A 144 -1.54 4.28 -36.19
C GLY A 144 -1.34 2.76 -36.21
N GLY A 145 -0.75 2.25 -37.29
CA GLY A 145 -0.54 0.81 -37.53
C GLY A 145 -1.76 0.03 -38.01
N ILE A 146 -2.86 0.73 -38.36
CA ILE A 146 -4.11 0.16 -38.89
C ILE A 146 -4.38 0.82 -40.25
N GLU A 147 -3.76 0.28 -41.31
CA GLU A 147 -3.80 0.85 -42.67
C GLU A 147 -5.01 0.35 -43.49
N VAL A 148 -6.23 0.81 -43.16
CA VAL A 148 -7.49 0.39 -43.83
C VAL A 148 -7.49 0.71 -45.34
N GLU A 149 -6.74 1.74 -45.76
CA GLU A 149 -6.66 2.16 -47.16
C GLU A 149 -5.65 1.36 -48.00
N SER A 150 -4.90 0.45 -47.37
CA SER A 150 -3.96 -0.42 -48.09
C SER A 150 -4.70 -1.32 -49.09
N VAL A 151 -4.19 -1.38 -50.32
CA VAL A 151 -4.77 -2.20 -51.40
C VAL A 151 -4.89 -3.66 -50.97
N ALA A 152 -3.83 -4.22 -50.37
CA ALA A 152 -3.83 -5.61 -49.91
C ALA A 152 -4.92 -5.90 -48.85
N ILE A 153 -5.17 -4.97 -47.94
CA ILE A 153 -6.19 -5.12 -46.89
C ILE A 153 -7.59 -5.03 -47.50
N ARG A 154 -7.82 -4.11 -48.44
CA ARG A 154 -9.10 -3.97 -49.13
C ARG A 154 -9.42 -5.18 -50.00
N ASP A 155 -8.45 -5.68 -50.75
CA ASP A 155 -8.62 -6.86 -51.60
C ASP A 155 -8.96 -8.10 -50.77
N THR A 156 -8.26 -8.28 -49.64
CA THR A 156 -8.53 -9.38 -48.70
C THR A 156 -9.89 -9.21 -48.00
N ALA A 157 -10.26 -7.99 -47.62
CA ALA A 157 -11.57 -7.72 -47.02
C ALA A 157 -12.73 -8.00 -47.99
N ALA A 158 -12.57 -7.65 -49.27
CA ALA A 158 -13.55 -7.89 -50.33
C ALA A 158 -13.80 -9.39 -50.57
N GLU A 159 -12.79 -10.26 -50.35
CA GLU A 159 -12.96 -11.72 -50.42
C GLU A 159 -13.98 -12.24 -49.37
N PHE A 160 -14.09 -11.56 -48.23
CA PHE A 160 -15.00 -11.95 -47.14
C PHE A 160 -16.42 -11.40 -47.28
N GLU A 161 -16.67 -10.48 -48.23
CA GLU A 161 -17.92 -9.71 -48.36
C GLU A 161 -18.79 -10.14 -49.57
N PRO A 162 -19.33 -11.37 -49.62
CA PRO A 162 -20.38 -11.69 -50.59
C PRO A 162 -21.74 -11.10 -50.15
N GLU A 163 -22.59 -10.77 -51.13
CA GLU A 163 -23.79 -9.93 -51.07
C GLU A 163 -24.88 -10.28 -50.03
N SER A 164 -24.70 -11.28 -49.15
CA SER A 164 -25.74 -11.70 -48.19
C SER A 164 -25.24 -12.32 -46.87
N ILE A 165 -24.16 -11.80 -46.28
CA ILE A 165 -23.63 -12.31 -45.00
C ILE A 165 -23.99 -11.38 -43.82
N SER A 166 -24.41 -11.97 -42.70
CA SER A 166 -24.65 -11.20 -41.47
C SER A 166 -23.34 -10.65 -40.89
N PRO A 167 -23.34 -9.42 -40.32
CA PRO A 167 -22.14 -8.81 -39.70
C PRO A 167 -21.41 -9.73 -38.72
N ASN A 168 -22.16 -10.50 -37.93
CA ASN A 168 -21.63 -11.51 -37.00
C ASN A 168 -20.81 -12.60 -37.68
N THR A 169 -21.26 -13.08 -38.84
CA THR A 169 -20.58 -14.14 -39.60
C THR A 169 -19.34 -13.58 -40.26
N LEU A 170 -19.41 -12.36 -40.80
CA LEU A 170 -18.27 -11.65 -41.37
C LEU A 170 -17.16 -11.45 -40.33
N ALA A 171 -17.49 -10.92 -39.14
CA ALA A 171 -16.52 -10.75 -38.05
C ALA A 171 -15.90 -12.09 -37.61
N THR A 172 -16.67 -13.18 -37.59
CA THR A 172 -16.18 -14.51 -37.25
C THR A 172 -15.20 -15.05 -38.30
N ARG A 173 -15.45 -14.81 -39.60
CA ARG A 173 -14.53 -15.21 -40.68
C ARG A 173 -13.23 -14.43 -40.64
N VAL A 174 -13.30 -13.11 -40.45
CA VAL A 174 -12.12 -12.26 -40.30
C VAL A 174 -11.28 -12.71 -39.10
N PHE A 175 -11.93 -13.04 -37.98
CA PHE A 175 -11.27 -13.62 -36.80
C PHE A 175 -10.57 -14.95 -37.11
N GLU A 176 -11.26 -15.88 -37.76
CA GLU A 176 -10.69 -17.18 -38.13
C GLU A 176 -9.52 -17.03 -39.11
N PHE A 177 -9.62 -16.12 -40.07
CA PHE A 177 -8.51 -15.79 -40.98
C PHE A 177 -7.29 -15.30 -40.20
N CYS A 178 -7.45 -14.28 -39.34
CA CYS A 178 -6.36 -13.74 -38.54
C CYS A 178 -5.75 -14.80 -37.60
N ARG A 179 -6.57 -15.72 -37.07
CA ARG A 179 -6.11 -16.78 -36.18
C ARG A 179 -5.36 -17.92 -36.91
N SER A 180 -5.82 -18.28 -38.10
CA SER A 180 -5.34 -19.48 -38.83
C SER A 180 -4.28 -19.20 -39.88
N LYS A 181 -4.28 -18.00 -40.48
CA LYS A 181 -3.38 -17.63 -41.58
C LYS A 181 -2.20 -16.78 -41.15
N ILE A 182 -2.25 -16.21 -39.94
CA ILE A 182 -1.18 -15.36 -39.41
C ILE A 182 -0.54 -16.08 -38.23
N GLU A 183 0.71 -16.48 -38.42
CA GLU A 183 1.51 -17.10 -37.37
C GLU A 183 1.88 -16.07 -36.30
N ALA A 184 1.89 -16.51 -35.04
CA ALA A 184 2.25 -15.66 -33.91
C ALA A 184 3.74 -15.83 -33.64
N ASP A 185 4.50 -14.75 -33.82
CA ASP A 185 5.90 -14.65 -33.43
C ASP A 185 6.07 -13.42 -32.53
N ASP A 186 6.81 -13.59 -31.43
CA ASP A 186 6.85 -12.65 -30.30
C ASP A 186 8.02 -11.65 -30.36
N ASP A 187 9.10 -11.95 -31.09
CA ASP A 187 10.35 -11.19 -30.99
C ASP A 187 10.65 -10.30 -32.22
N ASP A 188 10.42 -10.76 -33.46
CA ASP A 188 10.79 -10.00 -34.68
C ASP A 188 9.61 -9.62 -35.62
N ALA A 189 8.41 -10.17 -35.37
CA ALA A 189 7.28 -9.99 -36.27
C ALA A 189 6.66 -8.57 -36.29
N PRO A 190 6.03 -8.19 -37.41
CA PRO A 190 5.48 -6.85 -37.63
C PRO A 190 4.33 -6.52 -36.67
N ILE A 191 4.24 -5.23 -36.34
CA ILE A 191 3.19 -4.66 -35.48
C ILE A 191 2.16 -3.84 -36.27
N THR A 192 2.32 -3.68 -37.58
CA THR A 192 1.36 -2.95 -38.44
C THR A 192 0.51 -3.94 -39.22
N ALA A 193 -0.75 -3.56 -39.48
CA ALA A 193 -1.71 -4.41 -40.17
C ALA A 193 -1.23 -4.81 -41.57
N ALA A 194 -0.73 -3.86 -42.35
CA ALA A 194 -0.31 -4.12 -43.72
C ALA A 194 0.88 -5.09 -43.82
N LYS A 195 1.85 -4.96 -42.91
CA LYS A 195 3.02 -5.86 -42.89
C LYS A 195 2.68 -7.25 -42.35
N ALA A 196 1.86 -7.32 -41.31
CA ALA A 196 1.35 -8.58 -40.78
C ALA A 196 0.67 -9.43 -41.87
N LEU A 197 -0.11 -8.79 -42.74
CA LEU A 197 -0.75 -9.46 -43.87
C LEU A 197 0.25 -9.91 -44.95
N ALA A 198 1.28 -9.10 -45.23
CA ALA A 198 2.26 -9.38 -46.27
C ALA A 198 3.24 -10.49 -45.89
N GLU A 199 3.66 -10.53 -44.63
CA GLU A 199 4.66 -11.47 -44.12
C GLU A 199 4.01 -12.77 -43.63
N GLY A 200 2.72 -12.76 -43.30
CA GLY A 200 2.00 -13.94 -42.81
C GLY A 200 2.33 -14.30 -41.36
N GLU A 201 3.12 -13.47 -40.68
CA GLU A 201 3.48 -13.56 -39.27
C GLU A 201 3.29 -12.20 -38.59
N ALA A 202 2.89 -12.19 -37.32
CA ALA A 202 2.68 -10.96 -36.59
C ALA A 202 2.78 -11.13 -35.07
N ARG A 203 3.29 -10.10 -34.39
CA ARG A 203 3.16 -9.98 -32.94
C ARG A 203 1.70 -9.89 -32.52
N PRO A 204 1.35 -10.18 -31.25
CA PRO A 204 -0.04 -10.09 -30.77
C PRO A 204 -0.72 -8.75 -31.11
N LEU A 205 0.03 -7.66 -31.04
CA LEU A 205 -0.43 -6.34 -31.45
C LEU A 205 -0.65 -6.20 -32.96
N GLY A 206 0.27 -6.70 -33.79
CA GLY A 206 0.13 -6.66 -35.25
C GLY A 206 -1.08 -7.46 -35.71
N ARG A 207 -1.30 -8.63 -35.11
CA ARG A 207 -2.46 -9.48 -35.41
C ARG A 207 -3.79 -8.84 -35.01
N ALA A 208 -3.84 -8.21 -33.83
CA ALA A 208 -5.02 -7.44 -33.42
C ALA A 208 -5.29 -6.24 -34.34
N ARG A 209 -4.24 -5.50 -34.74
CA ARG A 209 -4.36 -4.38 -35.70
C ARG A 209 -4.82 -4.83 -37.08
N LEU A 210 -4.33 -5.97 -37.57
CA LEU A 210 -4.78 -6.56 -38.83
C LEU A 210 -6.26 -6.92 -38.79
N MET A 211 -6.72 -7.57 -37.71
CA MET A 211 -8.14 -7.86 -37.53
C MET A 211 -8.99 -6.58 -37.53
N VAL A 212 -8.56 -5.53 -36.82
CA VAL A 212 -9.25 -4.23 -36.86
C VAL A 212 -9.27 -3.67 -38.27
N ALA A 213 -8.15 -3.70 -39.00
CA ALA A 213 -8.06 -3.15 -40.35
C ALA A 213 -8.99 -3.87 -41.34
N LEU A 214 -9.04 -5.21 -41.29
CA LEU A 214 -9.93 -6.02 -42.13
C LEU A 214 -11.41 -5.79 -41.78
N CYS A 215 -11.76 -5.72 -40.50
CA CYS A 215 -13.12 -5.37 -40.08
C CYS A 215 -13.52 -3.98 -40.58
N ARG A 216 -12.66 -2.97 -40.42
CA ARG A 216 -12.91 -1.60 -40.88
C ARG A 216 -13.06 -1.52 -42.41
N ALA A 217 -12.24 -2.27 -43.15
CA ALA A 217 -12.30 -2.34 -44.60
C ALA A 217 -13.60 -3.00 -45.09
N ALA A 218 -14.11 -3.99 -44.35
CA ALA A 218 -15.41 -4.64 -44.60
C ALA A 218 -16.59 -3.89 -43.93
N HIS A 219 -16.44 -2.58 -43.68
CA HIS A 219 -17.46 -1.70 -43.12
C HIS A 219 -17.99 -2.06 -41.72
N LEU A 220 -17.25 -2.88 -40.95
CA LEU A 220 -17.56 -3.18 -39.56
C LEU A 220 -16.78 -2.23 -38.62
N PRO A 221 -17.44 -1.42 -37.79
CA PRO A 221 -16.77 -0.58 -36.80
C PRO A 221 -16.01 -1.45 -35.80
N ALA A 222 -14.68 -1.28 -35.75
CA ALA A 222 -13.81 -2.06 -34.88
C ALA A 222 -12.83 -1.15 -34.14
N ARG A 223 -12.50 -1.50 -32.90
CA ARG A 223 -11.54 -0.78 -32.05
C ARG A 223 -10.56 -1.74 -31.40
N LEU A 224 -9.35 -1.24 -31.19
CA LEU A 224 -8.32 -1.94 -30.42
C LEU A 224 -8.57 -1.68 -28.93
N MET A 225 -8.41 -2.70 -28.10
CA MET A 225 -8.49 -2.61 -26.64
C MET A 225 -7.18 -3.08 -26.03
N ALA A 226 -6.70 -2.33 -25.04
CA ALA A 226 -5.56 -2.70 -24.21
C ALA A 226 -6.01 -2.89 -22.76
N GLY A 227 -5.41 -3.87 -22.10
CA GLY A 227 -5.73 -4.18 -20.72
C GLY A 227 -4.83 -5.25 -20.12
N PHE A 228 -5.30 -5.88 -19.05
CA PHE A 228 -4.52 -6.85 -18.30
C PHE A 228 -5.30 -8.16 -18.14
N GLN A 229 -4.59 -9.28 -18.20
CA GLN A 229 -5.08 -10.55 -17.69
C GLN A 229 -4.72 -10.63 -16.22
N ILE A 230 -5.72 -10.68 -15.34
CA ILE A 230 -5.50 -10.72 -13.89
C ILE A 230 -4.96 -12.09 -13.50
N ARG A 231 -3.63 -12.14 -13.34
CA ARG A 231 -2.85 -13.27 -12.85
C ARG A 231 -1.71 -12.73 -12.00
N GLU A 232 -1.29 -13.49 -10.99
CA GLU A 232 -0.19 -13.08 -10.13
C GLU A 232 1.12 -13.06 -10.92
N ASP A 233 1.67 -11.87 -11.12
CA ASP A 233 2.90 -11.64 -11.88
C ASP A 233 3.53 -10.30 -11.47
N ARG A 234 4.86 -10.31 -11.29
CA ARG A 234 5.64 -9.13 -10.89
C ARG A 234 6.13 -8.32 -12.09
N SER A 235 6.06 -8.86 -13.31
CA SER A 235 6.42 -8.17 -14.54
C SER A 235 5.40 -8.48 -15.63
N HIS A 236 4.21 -7.89 -15.49
CA HIS A 236 3.11 -8.15 -16.41
C HIS A 236 3.19 -7.20 -17.62
N ARG A 237 3.01 -7.72 -18.83
CA ARG A 237 2.82 -6.88 -20.04
C ARG A 237 1.34 -6.70 -20.34
N PRO A 238 0.89 -5.51 -20.79
CA PRO A 238 -0.50 -5.34 -21.23
C PRO A 238 -0.83 -6.29 -22.38
N SER A 239 -2.00 -6.91 -22.31
CA SER A 239 -2.59 -7.71 -23.39
C SER A 239 -3.47 -6.83 -24.26
N VAL A 240 -3.53 -7.13 -25.56
CA VAL A 240 -4.36 -6.41 -26.52
C VAL A 240 -5.36 -7.36 -27.19
N TRP A 241 -6.58 -6.86 -27.41
CA TRP A 241 -7.64 -7.57 -28.13
C TRP A 241 -8.47 -6.58 -28.95
N VAL A 242 -9.45 -7.10 -29.69
CA VAL A 242 -10.28 -6.32 -30.61
C VAL A 242 -11.71 -6.33 -30.12
N GLU A 243 -12.40 -5.20 -30.22
CA GLU A 243 -13.86 -5.15 -30.08
C GLU A 243 -14.49 -4.69 -31.40
N VAL A 244 -15.49 -5.44 -31.86
CA VAL A 244 -16.24 -5.15 -33.08
C VAL A 244 -17.68 -4.85 -32.71
N LEU A 245 -18.25 -3.78 -33.26
CA LEU A 245 -19.64 -3.41 -33.01
C LEU A 245 -20.56 -4.33 -33.83
N LEU A 246 -21.28 -5.22 -33.14
CA LEU A 246 -22.20 -6.19 -33.71
C LEU A 246 -23.52 -6.13 -32.94
N ASP A 247 -24.65 -6.10 -33.64
CA ASP A 247 -25.99 -6.02 -33.01
C ASP A 247 -26.11 -4.90 -31.95
N GLU A 248 -25.56 -3.72 -32.25
CA GLU A 248 -25.50 -2.56 -31.32
C GLU A 248 -24.70 -2.80 -30.03
N GLN A 249 -23.84 -3.83 -30.00
CA GLN A 249 -23.00 -4.16 -28.85
C GLN A 249 -21.54 -4.39 -29.26
N TRP A 250 -20.62 -3.88 -28.45
CA TRP A 250 -19.19 -4.16 -28.62
C TRP A 250 -18.91 -5.60 -28.23
N THR A 251 -18.57 -6.41 -29.23
CA THR A 251 -18.28 -7.83 -29.07
C THR A 251 -16.76 -8.05 -29.12
N PRO A 252 -16.15 -8.61 -28.06
CA PRO A 252 -14.70 -8.78 -28.00
C PRO A 252 -14.23 -10.03 -28.76
N PHE A 253 -13.05 -9.92 -29.37
CA PHE A 253 -12.33 -10.97 -30.07
C PHE A 253 -10.84 -10.85 -29.77
N ASP A 254 -10.24 -11.95 -29.35
CA ASP A 254 -8.81 -12.06 -29.07
C ASP A 254 -8.18 -13.05 -30.07
N PRO A 255 -7.68 -12.59 -31.24
CA PRO A 255 -7.08 -13.48 -32.23
C PRO A 255 -5.87 -14.19 -31.63
N THR A 256 -5.13 -13.46 -30.77
CA THR A 256 -4.24 -13.88 -29.67
C THR A 256 -4.43 -15.28 -29.09
N ALA A 257 -5.23 -15.28 -28.03
CA ALA A 257 -5.58 -16.44 -27.23
C ALA A 257 -6.69 -17.30 -27.88
N GLY A 258 -7.26 -16.87 -29.00
CA GLY A 258 -8.31 -17.60 -29.70
C GLY A 258 -9.69 -17.47 -29.05
N HIS A 259 -9.93 -16.43 -28.24
CA HIS A 259 -11.23 -16.16 -27.64
C HIS A 259 -12.11 -15.34 -28.59
N ALA A 260 -13.34 -15.81 -28.84
CA ALA A 260 -14.30 -15.12 -29.70
C ALA A 260 -15.58 -14.83 -28.93
N ARG A 261 -16.10 -13.61 -29.07
CA ARG A 261 -17.35 -13.08 -28.48
C ARG A 261 -17.39 -12.96 -26.95
N ARG A 262 -16.68 -13.82 -26.23
CA ARG A 262 -16.57 -13.79 -24.77
C ARG A 262 -15.13 -13.94 -24.35
N LEU A 263 -14.66 -12.97 -23.57
CA LEU A 263 -13.38 -13.05 -22.89
C LEU A 263 -13.54 -13.77 -21.55
N PRO A 264 -12.50 -14.47 -21.08
CA PRO A 264 -12.45 -15.00 -19.73
C PRO A 264 -12.63 -13.90 -18.65
N TYR A 265 -13.13 -14.30 -17.47
CA TYR A 265 -13.47 -13.38 -16.37
C TYR A 265 -12.28 -12.59 -15.80
N ASN A 266 -11.05 -13.00 -16.11
CA ASN A 266 -9.82 -12.36 -15.66
C ASN A 266 -9.31 -11.28 -16.63
N TYR A 267 -10.01 -10.95 -17.71
CA TYR A 267 -9.62 -9.83 -18.58
C TYR A 267 -10.16 -8.51 -18.05
N LEU A 268 -9.28 -7.53 -17.86
CA LEU A 268 -9.60 -6.18 -17.40
C LEU A 268 -9.30 -5.16 -18.50
N SER A 269 -10.34 -4.49 -19.00
CA SER A 269 -10.21 -3.40 -19.98
C SER A 269 -9.67 -2.13 -19.34
N VAL A 270 -8.73 -1.46 -20.02
CA VAL A 270 -8.10 -0.23 -19.52
C VAL A 270 -8.21 0.89 -20.53
N ARG A 271 -7.67 0.70 -21.74
CA ARG A 271 -7.68 1.71 -22.80
C ARG A 271 -8.38 1.17 -24.04
N SER A 272 -9.18 2.04 -24.65
CA SER A 272 -9.73 1.87 -25.98
C SER A 272 -8.94 2.71 -26.99
N ASP A 273 -8.81 2.17 -28.20
CA ASP A 273 -8.22 2.80 -29.39
C ASP A 273 -6.69 2.98 -29.42
N ALA A 274 -5.97 2.43 -28.43
CA ALA A 274 -4.51 2.32 -28.48
C ALA A 274 -4.02 1.07 -27.75
N ALA A 275 -2.79 0.65 -28.07
CA ALA A 275 -2.14 -0.54 -27.52
C ALA A 275 -1.50 -0.31 -26.15
N ASP A 276 -0.96 0.90 -25.95
CA ASP A 276 -0.21 1.23 -24.75
C ASP A 276 -1.13 1.81 -23.68
N VAL A 277 -1.01 1.32 -22.44
CA VAL A 277 -1.76 1.84 -21.29
C VAL A 277 -1.33 3.27 -20.97
N VAL A 278 -0.06 3.58 -21.17
CA VAL A 278 0.53 4.91 -20.97
C VAL A 278 0.94 5.47 -22.33
N LEU A 279 0.41 6.64 -22.70
CA LEU A 279 0.84 7.34 -23.91
C LEU A 279 1.82 8.45 -23.53
N ASN A 280 3.00 8.40 -24.14
CA ASN A 280 4.01 9.43 -23.99
C ASN A 280 3.83 10.51 -25.08
N ASP A 281 3.65 11.77 -24.70
CA ASP A 281 3.63 12.86 -25.68
C ASP A 281 5.01 13.49 -25.86
N ASN A 282 5.73 13.75 -24.76
CA ASN A 282 6.89 14.67 -24.77
C ASN A 282 7.99 14.33 -23.73
N LEU A 283 8.07 13.09 -23.25
CA LEU A 283 9.16 12.65 -22.38
C LEU A 283 10.26 12.01 -23.21
N GLU A 284 11.52 12.24 -22.80
CA GLU A 284 12.70 11.73 -23.49
C GLU A 284 12.83 10.23 -23.26
N GLU A 285 12.63 9.81 -22.02
CA GLU A 285 12.58 8.41 -21.61
C GLU A 285 11.37 8.16 -20.72
N LEU A 286 10.69 7.03 -20.96
CA LEU A 286 9.54 6.59 -20.18
C LEU A 286 9.60 5.07 -20.01
N GLU A 287 9.89 4.62 -18.80
CA GLU A 287 9.81 3.22 -18.42
C GLU A 287 8.50 2.96 -17.67
N THR A 288 7.80 1.90 -18.05
CA THR A 288 6.55 1.49 -17.40
C THR A 288 6.65 0.06 -16.91
N ARG A 289 6.35 -0.15 -15.63
CA ARG A 289 6.34 -1.47 -15.00
C ARG A 289 4.97 -1.72 -14.38
N TYR A 290 4.47 -2.93 -14.58
CA TYR A 290 3.17 -3.35 -14.06
C TYR A 290 3.34 -4.56 -13.15
N ALA A 291 2.74 -4.49 -11.97
CA ALA A 291 2.73 -5.58 -11.01
C ALA A 291 1.29 -5.91 -10.60
N ILE A 292 0.95 -7.20 -10.68
CA ILE A 292 -0.35 -7.73 -10.27
C ILE A 292 -0.12 -8.70 -9.13
N VAL A 293 -0.66 -8.36 -7.96
CA VAL A 293 -0.48 -9.14 -6.74
C VAL A 293 -1.86 -9.52 -6.19
N ARG A 294 -2.04 -10.79 -5.83
CA ARG A 294 -3.24 -11.23 -5.14
C ARG A 294 -3.17 -10.75 -3.69
N LEU A 295 -4.19 -10.03 -3.24
CA LEU A 295 -4.25 -9.58 -1.85
C LEU A 295 -4.86 -10.69 -0.99
N PRO A 296 -4.22 -11.08 0.13
CA PRO A 296 -4.79 -12.04 1.06
C PRO A 296 -6.00 -11.41 1.78
N GLY A 297 -7.18 -11.79 1.33
CA GLY A 297 -8.47 -11.37 1.88
C GLY A 297 -9.10 -10.21 1.10
N ALA A 298 -10.31 -10.43 0.60
CA ALA A 298 -11.17 -9.33 0.20
C ALA A 298 -11.42 -8.40 1.40
N PRO A 299 -11.66 -7.08 1.22
CA PRO A 299 -12.37 -6.28 2.19
C PRO A 299 -13.78 -6.88 2.34
N GLN A 300 -13.89 -7.90 3.18
CA GLN A 300 -15.13 -8.63 3.42
C GLN A 300 -16.12 -7.69 4.09
N GLY A 301 -17.12 -7.25 3.31
CA GLY A 301 -18.23 -6.47 3.85
C GLY A 301 -18.87 -5.41 2.94
N MET A 302 -18.47 -5.27 1.68
CA MET A 302 -19.13 -4.30 0.78
C MET A 302 -20.22 -4.90 -0.12
N THR A 303 -21.00 -5.87 0.38
CA THR A 303 -22.40 -5.94 -0.07
C THR A 303 -23.10 -4.74 0.56
N TRP A 304 -23.34 -3.70 -0.23
CA TRP A 304 -23.99 -2.43 0.11
C TRP A 304 -25.43 -2.56 0.68
N ALA A 305 -25.88 -3.77 1.01
CA ALA A 305 -27.25 -4.07 1.40
C ALA A 305 -27.48 -4.24 2.93
N THR A 306 -26.47 -4.40 3.80
CA THR A 306 -26.73 -4.45 5.26
C THR A 306 -25.54 -3.96 6.10
N ARG A 307 -25.57 -2.69 6.52
CA ARG A 307 -24.66 -2.17 7.57
C ARG A 307 -25.01 -2.83 8.90
N ARG A 308 -24.14 -3.69 9.43
CA ARG A 308 -24.28 -4.21 10.80
C ARG A 308 -23.44 -3.34 11.76
N PRO A 309 -23.93 -3.04 12.97
CA PRO A 309 -23.19 -2.20 13.93
C PRO A 309 -21.83 -2.81 14.36
N MET A 310 -21.64 -4.12 14.22
CA MET A 310 -20.36 -4.80 14.48
C MET A 310 -19.27 -4.51 13.43
N ASP A 311 -19.61 -3.93 12.27
CA ASP A 311 -18.65 -3.59 11.22
C ASP A 311 -17.69 -2.44 11.62
N ILE A 312 -18.07 -1.62 12.60
CA ILE A 312 -17.24 -0.53 13.14
C ILE A 312 -15.98 -1.09 13.84
N LEU A 313 -16.04 -2.33 14.32
CA LEU A 313 -14.93 -3.01 14.99
C LEU A 313 -13.97 -3.69 13.99
N ASP A 314 -14.26 -3.65 12.67
CA ASP A 314 -13.38 -4.20 11.64
C ASP A 314 -12.44 -3.16 11.02
N LEU A 315 -11.34 -2.91 11.73
CA LEU A 315 -10.28 -1.97 11.36
C LEU A 315 -9.60 -2.34 10.02
N THR A 316 -9.76 -3.58 9.55
CA THR A 316 -9.23 -4.06 8.26
C THR A 316 -9.91 -3.44 7.03
N ARG A 317 -11.01 -2.70 7.24
CA ARG A 317 -11.68 -1.92 6.18
C ARG A 317 -11.09 -0.53 5.97
N LEU A 318 -10.15 -0.08 6.82
CA LEU A 318 -9.59 1.25 6.76
C LEU A 318 -8.58 1.40 5.60
N PRO A 319 -8.25 2.63 5.16
CA PRO A 319 -7.14 2.86 4.23
C PRO A 319 -5.83 2.19 4.69
N LEU A 320 -5.06 1.58 3.77
CA LEU A 320 -3.76 0.96 4.07
C LEU A 320 -2.77 1.92 4.71
N GLU A 321 -2.88 3.21 4.40
CA GLU A 321 -2.08 4.27 5.01
C GLU A 321 -2.36 4.45 6.51
N MET A 322 -3.58 4.15 6.97
CA MET A 322 -3.91 4.17 8.40
C MET A 322 -3.59 2.86 9.11
N HIS A 323 -3.29 1.77 8.40
CA HIS A 323 -3.02 0.47 9.02
C HIS A 323 -1.75 0.50 9.87
N GLU A 324 -0.70 1.15 9.40
CA GLU A 324 0.58 1.25 10.13
C GLU A 324 0.41 2.04 11.43
N VAL A 325 -0.20 3.23 11.35
CA VAL A 325 -0.45 4.10 12.51
C VAL A 325 -1.38 3.41 13.50
N LEU A 326 -2.45 2.78 13.02
CA LEU A 326 -3.42 2.12 13.88
C LEU A 326 -2.84 0.85 14.54
N SER A 327 -1.99 0.11 13.83
CA SER A 327 -1.27 -1.03 14.41
C SER A 327 -0.35 -0.57 15.53
N LEU A 328 0.36 0.55 15.36
CA LEU A 328 1.21 1.14 16.40
C LEU A 328 0.40 1.62 17.61
N ILE A 329 -0.75 2.26 17.39
CA ILE A 329 -1.66 2.67 18.47
C ILE A 329 -2.18 1.45 19.24
N LEU A 330 -2.54 0.38 18.55
CA LEU A 330 -2.99 -0.88 19.18
C LEU A 330 -1.85 -1.59 19.92
N LEU A 331 -0.61 -1.51 19.45
CA LEU A 331 0.52 -2.12 20.15
C LEU A 331 0.95 -1.34 21.41
N MET A 332 0.65 -0.04 21.50
CA MET A 332 1.07 0.81 22.62
C MET A 332 0.59 0.29 24.00
N PRO A 333 -0.69 -0.10 24.20
CA PRO A 333 -1.14 -0.78 25.43
C PRO A 333 -0.33 -2.04 25.78
N LEU A 334 0.13 -2.79 24.78
CA LEU A 334 0.92 -3.99 24.99
C LEU A 334 2.35 -3.65 25.45
N GLY A 335 2.94 -2.57 24.92
CA GLY A 335 4.19 -2.01 25.44
C GLY A 335 4.07 -1.51 26.89
N ALA A 336 2.92 -0.93 27.27
CA ALA A 336 2.64 -0.57 28.65
C ALA A 336 2.54 -1.81 29.56
N LEU A 337 1.93 -2.90 29.09
CA LEU A 337 1.89 -4.19 29.81
C LEU A 337 3.31 -4.72 30.07
N VAL A 338 4.19 -4.70 29.06
CA VAL A 338 5.60 -5.10 29.23
C VAL A 338 6.27 -4.25 30.30
N THR A 339 6.08 -2.93 30.25
CA THR A 339 6.66 -2.03 31.27
C THR A 339 6.14 -2.35 32.68
N CYS A 340 4.85 -2.67 32.83
CA CYS A 340 4.29 -3.12 34.11
C CYS A 340 4.91 -4.42 34.60
N ILE A 341 5.18 -5.39 33.72
CA ILE A 341 5.84 -6.66 34.09
C ILE A 341 7.27 -6.39 34.60
N PHE A 342 8.06 -5.61 33.86
CA PHE A 342 9.43 -5.29 34.28
C PHE A 342 9.48 -4.52 35.61
N ARG A 343 8.53 -3.62 35.84
CA ARG A 343 8.49 -2.82 37.06
C ARG A 343 7.98 -3.59 38.27
N ASN A 344 6.90 -4.36 38.13
CA ASN A 344 6.24 -5.01 39.27
C ASN A 344 6.73 -6.44 39.54
N VAL A 345 7.09 -7.19 38.50
CA VAL A 345 7.51 -8.60 38.63
C VAL A 345 9.02 -8.70 38.71
N ILE A 346 9.75 -8.03 37.80
CA ILE A 346 11.21 -8.09 37.77
C ILE A 346 11.82 -7.13 38.81
N GLY A 347 11.28 -5.92 38.93
CA GLY A 347 11.75 -4.90 39.88
C GLY A 347 12.74 -3.89 39.30
N ILE A 348 12.79 -3.75 37.97
CA ILE A 348 13.66 -2.76 37.31
C ILE A 348 13.07 -1.37 37.49
N ARG A 349 13.88 -0.42 37.97
CA ARG A 349 13.49 0.99 38.10
C ARG A 349 13.63 1.69 36.74
N THR A 350 12.59 2.39 36.30
CA THR A 350 12.55 3.16 35.05
C THR A 350 12.17 4.62 35.32
N SER A 351 12.57 5.54 34.44
CA SER A 351 12.36 7.00 34.60
C SER A 351 10.91 7.45 34.43
N GLY A 352 9.99 6.50 34.20
CA GLY A 352 8.56 6.68 34.10
C GLY A 352 7.83 5.38 33.78
N THR A 353 6.50 5.39 33.84
CA THR A 353 5.65 4.24 33.49
C THR A 353 5.45 4.10 31.98
N PHE A 354 5.41 5.21 31.24
CA PHE A 354 5.22 5.22 29.79
C PHE A 354 6.48 5.55 29.01
N THR A 355 7.51 6.09 29.67
CA THR A 355 8.76 6.53 29.06
C THR A 355 9.48 5.42 28.27
N PRO A 356 9.58 4.16 28.76
CA PRO A 356 10.17 3.08 27.97
C PRO A 356 9.38 2.79 26.68
N THR A 357 8.05 2.80 26.74
CA THR A 357 7.19 2.56 25.57
C THR A 357 7.29 3.70 24.56
N LEU A 358 7.35 4.96 25.02
CA LEU A 358 7.55 6.11 24.15
C LEU A 358 8.94 6.10 23.51
N LEU A 359 9.98 5.75 24.27
CA LEU A 359 11.32 5.56 23.70
C LEU A 359 11.34 4.45 22.64
N ALA A 360 10.62 3.34 22.88
CA ALA A 360 10.51 2.28 21.88
C ALA A 360 9.83 2.77 20.60
N LEU A 361 8.76 3.58 20.74
CA LEU A 361 8.06 4.19 19.61
C LEU A 361 8.98 5.14 18.83
N SER A 362 9.84 5.90 19.52
CA SER A 362 10.78 6.79 18.84
C SER A 362 11.79 6.03 17.99
N PHE A 363 12.27 4.86 18.45
CA PHE A 363 13.15 3.97 17.67
C PHE A 363 12.46 3.29 16.50
N VAL A 364 11.14 3.12 16.53
CA VAL A 364 10.37 2.63 15.37
C VAL A 364 10.33 3.68 14.26
N PHE A 365 10.26 4.97 14.59
CA PHE A 365 10.14 6.05 13.60
C PHE A 365 11.48 6.62 13.08
N ALA A 366 12.53 6.69 13.90
CA ALA A 366 13.82 7.34 13.55
C ALA A 366 14.99 6.38 13.28
N ASP A 367 14.72 5.11 13.03
CA ASP A 367 15.69 4.01 13.07
C ASP A 367 16.38 3.86 14.44
N TRP A 368 16.47 2.62 14.92
CA TRP A 368 17.02 2.34 16.26
C TRP A 368 18.50 2.75 16.39
N TRP A 369 19.27 2.68 15.30
CA TRP A 369 20.69 3.04 15.29
C TRP A 369 20.89 4.55 15.49
N THR A 370 20.20 5.36 14.68
CA THR A 370 20.27 6.82 14.75
C THR A 370 19.72 7.33 16.08
N GLY A 371 18.59 6.78 16.54
CA GLY A 371 18.01 7.12 17.84
C GLY A 371 18.94 6.82 19.02
N LEU A 372 19.62 5.66 19.01
CA LEU A 372 20.59 5.30 20.05
C LEU A 372 21.83 6.20 20.02
N LEU A 373 22.33 6.53 18.83
CA LEU A 373 23.47 7.43 18.65
C LEU A 373 23.14 8.82 19.21
N VAL A 374 22.00 9.41 18.84
CA VAL A 374 21.56 10.72 19.35
C VAL A 374 21.37 10.70 20.86
N LEU A 375 20.71 9.68 21.41
CA LEU A 375 20.55 9.53 22.86
C LEU A 375 21.90 9.51 23.58
N SER A 376 22.84 8.69 23.09
CA SER A 376 24.18 8.57 23.68
C SER A 376 24.96 9.88 23.64
N ALA A 377 24.94 10.58 22.50
CA ALA A 377 25.60 11.86 22.31
C ALA A 377 25.06 12.92 23.29
N VAL A 378 23.75 12.97 23.46
CA VAL A 378 23.12 13.93 24.38
C VAL A 378 23.44 13.62 25.84
N VAL A 379 23.43 12.35 26.25
CA VAL A 379 23.80 11.96 27.62
C VAL A 379 25.25 12.34 27.93
N VAL A 380 26.17 12.07 26.99
CA VAL A 380 27.60 12.42 27.13
C VAL A 380 27.77 13.93 27.20
N LEU A 381 27.22 14.68 26.25
CA LEU A 381 27.25 16.14 26.26
C LEU A 381 26.68 16.69 27.56
N GLY A 382 25.64 16.04 28.07
CA GLY A 382 24.97 16.52 29.23
C GLY A 382 25.75 16.38 30.53
N LEU A 383 26.46 15.26 30.68
CA LEU A 383 27.43 15.06 31.75
C LEU A 383 28.62 16.04 31.63
N LEU A 384 29.09 16.32 30.41
CA LEU A 384 30.14 17.31 30.17
C LEU A 384 29.71 18.72 30.60
N THR A 385 28.51 19.12 30.19
CA THR A 385 27.92 20.43 30.53
C THR A 385 27.76 20.57 32.03
N ARG A 386 27.43 19.48 32.74
CA ARG A 386 27.36 19.45 34.21
C ARG A 386 28.67 19.82 34.85
N ASN A 387 29.74 19.14 34.46
CA ASN A 387 31.06 19.40 35.00
C ASN A 387 31.50 20.86 34.76
N LEU A 388 31.08 21.47 33.64
CA LEU A 388 31.36 22.86 33.34
C LEU A 388 30.53 23.84 34.21
N LEU A 389 29.22 23.59 34.34
CA LEU A 389 28.28 24.45 35.07
C LEU A 389 28.36 24.32 36.59
N ASP A 390 28.81 23.19 37.12
CA ASP A 390 28.99 23.00 38.57
C ASP A 390 30.02 23.98 39.15
N ARG A 391 30.92 24.54 38.31
CA ARG A 391 31.84 25.62 38.72
C ARG A 391 31.18 26.99 38.86
N LEU A 392 30.02 27.21 38.25
CA LEU A 392 29.34 28.51 38.18
C LEU A 392 28.43 28.82 39.39
N LYS A 393 28.32 27.91 40.38
CA LYS A 393 27.53 28.07 41.62
C LYS A 393 26.12 28.66 41.40
N LEU A 394 25.45 28.26 40.33
CA LEU A 394 24.09 28.71 39.98
C LEU A 394 23.03 28.07 40.88
N LEU A 395 21.91 28.77 41.07
CA LEU A 395 20.67 28.22 41.63
C LEU A 395 20.16 27.04 40.76
N MET A 396 19.48 26.07 41.38
CA MET A 396 19.07 24.81 40.74
C MET A 396 18.19 25.03 39.50
N LEU A 397 17.20 25.93 39.58
CA LEU A 397 16.27 26.25 38.49
C LEU A 397 16.98 26.88 37.26
N PRO A 398 17.74 27.99 37.40
CA PRO A 398 18.51 28.54 36.27
C PRO A 398 19.52 27.56 35.67
N ARG A 399 20.16 26.73 36.49
CA ARG A 399 21.15 25.74 36.02
C ARG A 399 20.51 24.73 35.06
N LEU A 400 19.34 24.21 35.41
CA LEU A 400 18.60 23.25 34.58
C LEU A 400 18.17 23.86 33.24
N SER A 401 17.66 25.10 33.26
CA SER A 401 17.26 25.79 32.02
C SER A 401 18.43 26.02 31.06
N VAL A 402 19.61 26.41 31.55
CA VAL A 402 20.81 26.61 30.71
C VAL A 402 21.31 25.29 30.13
N MET A 403 21.23 24.19 30.89
CA MET A 403 21.57 22.87 30.36
C MET A 403 20.62 22.42 29.26
N LEU A 404 19.32 22.55 29.49
CA LEU A 404 18.31 22.15 28.52
C LEU A 404 18.46 22.92 27.21
N THR A 405 18.67 24.24 27.27
CA THR A 405 18.87 25.06 26.07
C THR A 405 20.13 24.67 25.32
N LEU A 406 21.25 24.42 26.01
CA LEU A 406 22.50 23.99 25.36
C LEU A 406 22.36 22.63 24.67
N VAL A 407 21.63 21.70 25.29
CA VAL A 407 21.37 20.39 24.69
C VAL A 407 20.46 20.49 23.48
N VAL A 408 19.35 21.24 23.56
CA VAL A 408 18.46 21.47 22.41
C VAL A 408 19.23 22.10 21.26
N LEU A 409 20.09 23.09 21.55
CA LEU A 409 20.95 23.73 20.57
C LEU A 409 21.90 22.73 19.90
N CYS A 410 22.55 21.86 20.68
CA CYS A 410 23.42 20.82 20.14
C CYS A 410 22.67 19.81 19.28
N LEU A 411 21.44 19.46 19.66
CA LEU A 411 20.62 18.52 18.89
C LEU A 411 20.20 19.14 17.55
N VAL A 412 19.82 20.42 17.54
CA VAL A 412 19.50 21.17 16.31
C VAL A 412 20.72 21.27 15.40
N PHE A 413 21.89 21.64 15.92
CA PHE A 413 23.13 21.68 15.12
C PHE A 413 23.57 20.30 14.63
N GLY A 414 23.39 19.26 15.45
CA GLY A 414 23.66 17.88 15.06
C GLY A 414 22.82 17.44 13.87
N ILE A 415 21.51 17.72 13.90
CA ILE A 415 20.61 17.43 12.76
C ILE A 415 21.03 18.22 11.54
N SER A 416 21.29 19.52 11.68
CA SER A 416 21.74 20.37 10.57
C SER A 416 23.05 19.87 9.95
N LEU A 417 23.95 19.28 10.75
CA LEU A 417 25.19 18.68 10.27
C LEU A 417 24.94 17.35 9.54
N LEU A 418 24.04 16.51 10.04
CA LEU A 418 23.66 15.26 9.36
C LEU A 418 23.00 15.51 8.00
N ASP A 419 22.11 16.52 7.94
CA ASP A 419 21.47 16.96 6.70
C ASP A 419 22.50 17.48 5.68
N TYR A 420 23.47 18.28 6.12
CA TYR A 420 24.59 18.73 5.29
C TYR A 420 25.43 17.57 4.71
N LEU A 421 25.53 16.44 5.41
CA LEU A 421 26.28 15.25 4.98
C LEU A 421 25.49 14.35 4.00
N ASN A 422 24.31 14.77 3.52
CA ASN A 422 23.40 13.98 2.67
C ASN A 422 22.94 12.65 3.28
N LEU A 423 23.02 12.52 4.61
CA LEU A 423 22.42 11.42 5.36
C LEU A 423 21.04 11.89 5.81
N THR A 424 20.05 11.87 4.92
CA THR A 424 18.72 12.46 5.16
C THR A 424 17.65 11.43 5.53
N PRO A 425 17.34 11.25 6.83
CA PRO A 425 16.01 10.82 7.26
C PRO A 425 14.99 11.91 6.92
N GLY A 426 13.84 11.53 6.34
CA GLY A 426 12.81 12.51 5.97
C GLY A 426 12.32 13.33 7.16
N ALA A 427 12.01 14.62 6.98
CA ALA A 427 11.68 15.56 8.07
C ALA A 427 10.57 15.08 9.05
N HIS A 428 9.59 14.32 8.56
CA HIS A 428 8.54 13.74 9.40
C HIS A 428 9.03 12.62 10.35
N SER A 429 10.12 11.93 10.02
CA SER A 429 10.71 10.87 10.84
C SER A 429 11.46 11.39 12.07
N VAL A 430 11.80 12.69 12.10
CA VAL A 430 12.71 13.28 13.10
C VAL A 430 11.97 13.95 14.26
N LEU A 431 10.81 14.59 14.00
CA LEU A 431 10.12 15.44 14.99
C LEU A 431 9.60 14.68 16.22
N LEU A 432 8.90 13.57 16.03
CA LEU A 432 8.28 12.83 17.14
C LEU A 432 9.32 12.15 18.06
N PRO A 433 10.36 11.49 17.52
CA PRO A 433 11.49 11.00 18.30
C PRO A 433 12.23 12.08 19.08
N MET A 434 12.42 13.27 18.48
CA MET A 434 13.10 14.39 19.12
C MET A 434 12.38 14.86 20.39
N VAL A 435 11.06 15.00 20.37
CA VAL A 435 10.27 15.40 21.55
C VAL A 435 10.42 14.40 22.70
N ILE A 436 10.47 13.10 22.38
CA ILE A 436 10.61 12.04 23.38
C ILE A 436 12.02 12.03 23.96
N LEU A 437 13.03 12.23 23.11
CA LEU A 437 14.44 12.34 23.50
C LEU A 437 14.65 13.54 24.41
N THR A 438 14.13 14.73 24.07
CA THR A 438 14.28 15.92 24.92
C THR A 438 13.64 15.74 26.29
N MET A 439 12.45 15.11 26.35
CA MET A 439 11.78 14.78 27.61
C MET A 439 12.57 13.76 28.46
N MET A 440 13.19 12.77 27.82
CA MET A 440 14.05 11.80 28.51
C MET A 440 15.30 12.45 29.10
N VAL A 441 15.90 13.38 28.34
CA VAL A 441 17.07 14.13 28.74
C VAL A 441 16.75 15.03 29.94
N GLU A 442 15.67 15.80 29.86
CA GLU A 442 15.20 16.63 30.97
C GLU A 442 15.04 15.81 32.27
N ARG A 443 14.35 14.66 32.19
CA ARG A 443 14.21 13.75 33.34
C ARG A 443 15.53 13.23 33.86
N PHE A 444 16.44 12.82 32.97
CA PHE A 444 17.77 12.35 33.37
C PHE A 444 18.51 13.44 34.15
N TYR A 445 18.46 14.69 33.71
CA TYR A 445 19.14 15.79 34.37
C TYR A 445 18.58 16.14 35.74
N VAL A 446 17.26 16.27 35.85
CA VAL A 446 16.61 16.54 37.13
C VAL A 446 16.97 15.45 38.12
N THR A 447 16.84 14.18 37.72
CA THR A 447 17.19 13.02 38.56
C THR A 447 18.68 13.01 38.92
N SER A 448 19.56 13.36 37.98
CA SER A 448 21.01 13.39 38.19
C SER A 448 21.42 14.46 39.20
N GLN A 449 20.70 15.58 39.27
CA GLN A 449 20.93 16.66 40.25
C GLN A 449 20.32 16.34 41.62
N GLU A 450 19.12 15.75 41.66
CA GLU A 450 18.41 15.44 42.91
C GLU A 450 18.97 14.18 43.61
N ASP A 451 19.12 13.08 42.87
CA ASP A 451 19.45 11.75 43.42
C ASP A 451 20.88 11.29 43.07
N GLY A 452 21.61 12.07 42.26
CA GLY A 452 22.99 11.79 41.85
C GLY A 452 23.13 11.03 40.53
N VAL A 453 24.34 11.09 39.94
CA VAL A 453 24.63 10.56 38.60
C VAL A 453 24.49 9.05 38.53
N GLN A 454 24.96 8.32 39.54
CA GLN A 454 24.90 6.85 39.54
C GLN A 454 23.46 6.34 39.52
N PHE A 455 22.60 6.95 40.33
CA PHE A 455 21.18 6.60 40.36
C PHE A 455 20.49 6.95 39.04
N ALA A 456 20.75 8.16 38.50
CA ALA A 456 20.22 8.57 37.21
C ALA A 456 20.67 7.66 36.05
N LEU A 457 21.92 7.21 36.05
CA LEU A 457 22.46 6.30 35.03
C LEU A 457 21.83 4.90 35.13
N GLN A 458 21.64 4.37 36.34
CA GLN A 458 20.91 3.11 36.55
C GLN A 458 19.47 3.21 36.06
N LEU A 459 18.80 4.34 36.34
CA LEU A 459 17.42 4.59 35.92
C LEU A 459 17.31 4.71 34.39
N LEU A 460 18.27 5.38 33.74
CA LEU A 460 18.36 5.49 32.29
C LEU A 460 18.60 4.13 31.64
N ALA A 461 19.54 3.34 32.16
CA ALA A 461 19.84 2.00 31.67
C ALA A 461 18.63 1.06 31.80
N GLY A 462 17.90 1.12 32.93
CA GLY A 462 16.65 0.39 33.11
C GLY A 462 15.57 0.79 32.10
N THR A 463 15.45 2.09 31.83
CA THR A 463 14.50 2.62 30.83
C THR A 463 14.86 2.17 29.42
N LEU A 464 16.14 2.19 29.07
CA LEU A 464 16.65 1.74 27.78
C LEU A 464 16.43 0.23 27.58
N LEU A 465 16.73 -0.58 28.61
CA LEU A 465 16.54 -2.03 28.57
C LEU A 465 15.07 -2.42 28.35
N VAL A 466 14.16 -1.81 29.12
CA VAL A 466 12.72 -2.03 28.95
C VAL A 466 12.26 -1.49 27.58
N GLY A 467 12.79 -0.33 27.15
CA GLY A 467 12.51 0.26 25.84
C GLY A 467 12.89 -0.65 24.67
N VAL A 468 14.06 -1.32 24.73
CA VAL A 468 14.49 -2.29 23.72
C VAL A 468 13.53 -3.50 23.68
N CYS A 469 13.08 -3.99 24.83
CA CYS A 469 12.09 -5.07 24.88
C CYS A 469 10.75 -4.64 24.26
N CYS A 470 10.30 -3.43 24.56
CA CYS A 470 9.11 -2.84 23.92
C CYS A 470 9.29 -2.67 22.41
N TYR A 471 10.48 -2.26 21.95
CA TYR A 471 10.80 -2.09 20.53
C TYR A 471 10.74 -3.43 19.78
N LEU A 472 11.31 -4.49 20.35
CA LEU A 472 11.23 -5.85 19.78
C LEU A 472 9.78 -6.32 19.66
N LEU A 473 8.95 -6.04 20.67
CA LEU A 473 7.52 -6.34 20.63
C LEU A 473 6.79 -5.54 19.55
N LEU A 474 7.07 -4.24 19.43
CA LEU A 474 6.45 -3.35 18.43
C LEU A 474 6.82 -3.76 16.99
N ARG A 475 7.99 -4.35 16.77
CA ARG A 475 8.41 -4.88 15.47
C ARG A 475 7.85 -6.25 15.13
N TRP A 476 7.14 -6.91 16.05
CA TRP A 476 6.65 -8.26 15.80
C TRP A 476 5.38 -8.23 14.93
N GLU A 477 5.57 -8.46 13.63
CA GLU A 477 4.50 -8.42 12.62
C GLU A 477 3.33 -9.37 12.95
N THR A 478 3.61 -10.56 13.48
CA THR A 478 2.58 -11.53 13.86
C THR A 478 1.65 -10.99 14.95
N VAL A 479 2.21 -10.31 15.96
CA VAL A 479 1.44 -9.73 17.06
C VAL A 479 0.63 -8.54 16.57
N ALA A 480 1.24 -7.70 15.72
CA ALA A 480 0.58 -6.57 15.09
C ALA A 480 -0.63 -7.03 14.24
N GLN A 481 -0.43 -8.02 13.38
CA GLN A 481 -1.49 -8.62 12.56
C GLN A 481 -2.59 -9.25 13.42
N LEU A 482 -2.23 -9.95 14.50
CA LEU A 482 -3.20 -10.57 15.40
C LEU A 482 -4.06 -9.52 16.12
N LEU A 483 -3.46 -8.46 16.68
CA LEU A 483 -4.19 -7.36 17.34
C LEU A 483 -5.05 -6.59 16.35
N PHE A 484 -4.56 -6.37 15.13
CA PHE A 484 -5.31 -5.69 14.09
C PHE A 484 -6.52 -6.52 13.62
N ARG A 485 -6.34 -7.85 13.55
CA ARG A 485 -7.37 -8.82 13.21
C ARG A 485 -8.42 -8.98 14.32
N TYR A 486 -8.00 -8.87 15.58
CA TYR A 486 -8.83 -9.04 16.80
C TYR A 486 -8.49 -7.95 17.85
N PRO A 487 -8.95 -6.70 17.68
CA PRO A 487 -8.77 -5.63 18.65
C PRO A 487 -9.39 -5.95 20.03
N GLU A 488 -10.31 -6.92 20.10
CA GLU A 488 -10.90 -7.38 21.37
C GLU A 488 -9.87 -8.07 22.29
N LEU A 489 -8.70 -8.45 21.77
CA LEU A 489 -7.59 -8.95 22.58
C LEU A 489 -7.11 -7.95 23.65
N HIS A 490 -7.44 -6.65 23.49
CA HIS A 490 -7.18 -5.66 24.52
C HIS A 490 -7.91 -5.93 25.84
N PHE A 491 -9.05 -6.64 25.84
CA PHE A 491 -9.69 -7.07 27.09
C PHE A 491 -8.77 -7.98 27.91
N PHE A 492 -8.03 -8.89 27.26
CA PHE A 492 -7.02 -9.72 27.91
C PHE A 492 -5.82 -8.91 28.39
N THR A 493 -5.42 -7.88 27.62
CA THR A 493 -4.33 -6.97 27.99
C THR A 493 -4.68 -6.20 29.26
N VAL A 494 -5.88 -5.63 29.34
CA VAL A 494 -6.38 -4.90 30.53
C VAL A 494 -6.52 -5.85 31.72
N ALA A 495 -7.07 -7.05 31.52
CA ALA A 495 -7.17 -8.07 32.57
C ALA A 495 -5.79 -8.42 33.14
N SER A 496 -4.79 -8.57 32.28
CA SER A 496 -3.39 -8.85 32.68
C SER A 496 -2.78 -7.68 33.46
N MET A 497 -3.00 -6.43 33.02
CA MET A 497 -2.57 -5.23 33.74
C MET A 497 -3.16 -5.15 35.15
N ILE A 498 -4.47 -5.44 35.30
CA ILE A 498 -5.13 -5.45 36.61
C ILE A 498 -4.55 -6.54 37.51
N LEU A 499 -4.28 -7.73 36.96
CA LEU A 499 -3.68 -8.83 37.73
C LEU A 499 -2.28 -8.47 38.23
N ILE A 500 -1.44 -7.93 37.36
CA ILE A 500 -0.07 -7.49 37.69
C ILE A 500 -0.08 -6.31 38.65
N GLY A 501 -1.04 -5.38 38.52
CA GLY A 501 -1.20 -4.26 39.45
C GLY A 501 -1.52 -4.69 40.89
N ARG A 502 -1.99 -5.91 41.09
CA ARG A 502 -2.27 -6.50 42.41
C ARG A 502 -1.21 -7.49 42.87
N TYR A 503 -0.18 -7.71 42.08
CA TYR A 503 0.92 -8.58 42.46
C TYR A 503 1.71 -7.92 43.59
N THR A 504 1.53 -8.44 44.80
CA THR A 504 2.29 -8.06 46.01
C THR A 504 3.36 -9.11 46.36
N GLY A 505 3.69 -10.00 45.42
CA GLY A 505 4.73 -11.02 45.63
C GLY A 505 6.13 -10.42 45.56
N TYR A 506 7.12 -11.19 46.00
CA TYR A 506 8.53 -10.79 45.92
C TYR A 506 8.93 -10.51 44.46
N GLN A 507 9.70 -9.43 44.27
CA GLN A 507 10.28 -9.10 42.97
C GLN A 507 11.41 -10.08 42.66
N LEU A 508 11.55 -10.53 41.41
CA LEU A 508 12.54 -11.54 41.02
C LEU A 508 14.00 -11.10 41.33
N LEU A 509 14.26 -9.78 41.37
CA LEU A 509 15.58 -9.22 41.70
C LEU A 509 15.81 -9.01 43.21
N GLU A 510 14.80 -9.15 44.08
CA GLU A 510 14.98 -9.00 45.53
C GLU A 510 15.94 -10.02 46.15
N PRO A 511 15.88 -11.34 45.87
CA PRO A 511 16.83 -12.28 46.45
C PRO A 511 18.28 -12.04 46.00
N TRP A 512 18.50 -11.40 44.84
CA TRP A 512 19.84 -11.01 44.39
C TRP A 512 20.32 -9.73 45.09
N ARG A 513 19.45 -8.72 45.25
CA ARG A 513 19.76 -7.46 45.94
C ARG A 513 20.01 -7.61 47.44
N PHE A 514 19.33 -8.55 48.10
CA PHE A 514 19.46 -8.80 49.54
C PHE A 514 20.46 -9.91 49.90
N ARG A 515 21.15 -10.49 48.90
CA ARG A 515 22.14 -11.53 49.15
C ARG A 515 23.30 -11.05 50.03
N ASP A 516 23.67 -9.77 49.89
CA ASP A 516 24.76 -9.16 50.65
C ASP A 516 24.38 -8.80 52.09
N MET A 517 23.08 -8.68 52.41
CA MET A 517 22.62 -8.44 53.79
C MET A 517 22.48 -9.73 54.60
N ILE A 518 22.29 -10.87 53.95
CA ILE A 518 22.13 -12.18 54.60
C ILE A 518 23.49 -12.89 54.77
N GLY A 519 24.50 -12.54 53.97
CA GLY A 519 25.86 -13.10 54.07
C GLY A 519 26.78 -12.43 55.10
N GLY A 520 26.30 -11.46 55.87
CA GLY A 520 27.09 -10.69 56.85
C GLY A 520 27.00 -11.15 58.31
N GLU A 521 26.22 -12.19 58.61
CA GLU A 521 26.20 -12.84 59.93
C GLU A 521 26.93 -14.18 59.87
N HIS A 522 28.27 -14.15 59.84
CA HIS A 522 29.12 -15.24 60.34
C HIS A 522 30.48 -14.73 60.80
#